data_AF-A0A956Z3W4-F1
#
_entry.id   AF-A0A956Z3W4-F1
#
_cell.length_a   1.000
_cell.length_b   1.000
_cell.length_c   1.000
_cell.angle_alpha   90.00
_cell.angle_beta   90.00
_cell.angle_gamma   90.00
#
_symmetry.space_group_name_H-M   'P 1'
#
loop_
_entity.id
_entity.type
_entity.pdbx_description
1 polymer ?
#
loop_
_entity_poly.entity_id
_entity_poly.type
_entity_poly.pdbx_seq_one_letter_code
_entity_poly.pdbx_strand_id
1 'polypeptide(L)'
;ALLEGYPPGWHQAVERGKRLRASYQEAPHVAGLPTFTEREIYSGDALAVDWTGEGWRSQLGYTDSPVYTPYEAGVKMVELSRRYHFAFFANWVTDAIGHRGTVEDGAHMLELFDGVMQGALDVWDDDEGLMIITSDHGNMEDLSHGKHTENDVPTVIIGGSKETFAAGLQTLADITPRVAAFLFGAD
;
A
#
# COMPACT_ATOMS: atom_id res chain seq x y z
N ALA A 1 5.46 9.91 -2.42
CA ALA A 1 6.32 8.79 -2.85
C ALA A 1 5.50 7.50 -2.86
N LEU A 2 5.89 6.52 -3.68
CA LEU A 2 5.50 5.13 -3.42
C LEU A 2 6.42 4.61 -2.32
N LEU A 3 5.83 4.06 -1.25
CA LEU A 3 6.60 3.64 -0.08
C LEU A 3 7.16 2.22 -0.20
N GLU A 4 6.78 1.47 -1.24
CA GLU A 4 7.25 0.10 -1.47
C GLU A 4 8.65 0.07 -2.09
N GLY A 5 9.54 -0.74 -1.51
CA GLY A 5 10.81 -1.11 -2.12
C GLY A 5 10.71 -2.42 -2.90
N TYR A 6 11.41 -2.49 -4.05
CA TYR A 6 11.40 -3.66 -4.92
C TYR A 6 12.80 -4.29 -5.05
N PRO A 7 12.90 -5.64 -5.13
CA PRO A 7 14.18 -6.31 -5.25
C PRO A 7 14.81 -6.08 -6.63
N PRO A 8 16.15 -6.20 -6.78
CA PRO A 8 16.86 -6.01 -8.05
C PRO A 8 16.28 -6.80 -9.23
N GLY A 9 15.79 -8.03 -8.99
CA GLY A 9 15.18 -8.86 -10.03
C GLY A 9 13.92 -8.24 -10.65
N TRP A 10 13.13 -7.50 -9.86
CA TRP A 10 11.97 -6.76 -10.37
C TRP A 10 12.41 -5.62 -11.29
N HIS A 11 13.38 -4.81 -10.86
CA HIS A 11 13.91 -3.66 -11.62
C HIS A 11 14.49 -4.12 -12.96
N GLN A 12 15.33 -5.16 -12.94
CA GLN A 12 15.91 -5.73 -14.16
C GLN A 12 14.85 -6.27 -15.13
N ALA A 13 13.77 -6.85 -14.62
CA ALA A 13 12.69 -7.33 -15.47
C ALA A 13 11.96 -6.18 -16.17
N VAL A 14 11.75 -5.06 -15.48
CA VAL A 14 11.15 -3.85 -16.06
C VAL A 14 12.07 -3.22 -17.10
N GLU A 15 13.35 -3.02 -16.77
CA GLU A 15 14.34 -2.44 -17.69
C GLU A 15 14.53 -3.25 -18.98
N ARG A 16 14.45 -4.58 -18.89
CA ARG A 16 14.54 -5.50 -20.03
C ARG A 16 13.22 -5.67 -20.80
N GLY A 17 12.15 -4.96 -20.41
CA GLY A 17 10.83 -5.10 -21.01
C GLY A 17 10.18 -6.47 -20.79
N LYS A 18 10.62 -7.22 -19.78
CA LYS A 18 10.06 -8.53 -19.39
C LYS A 18 8.94 -8.42 -18.36
N ARG A 19 8.78 -7.25 -17.74
CA ARG A 19 7.67 -6.91 -16.84
C ARG A 19 7.19 -5.50 -17.13
N LEU A 20 5.87 -5.32 -17.15
CA LEU A 20 5.26 -4.00 -17.20
C LEU A 20 5.08 -3.46 -15.78
N ARG A 21 5.15 -2.14 -15.64
CA ARG A 21 4.72 -1.45 -14.43
C ARG A 21 3.19 -1.48 -14.33
N ALA A 22 2.68 -1.67 -13.13
CA ALA A 22 1.28 -1.39 -12.85
C ALA A 22 1.00 0.12 -12.98
N SER A 23 -0.26 0.52 -13.11
CA SER A 23 -0.66 1.93 -13.25
C SER A 23 -0.08 2.82 -12.14
N TYR A 24 -0.15 2.38 -10.88
CA TYR A 24 0.38 3.12 -9.73
C TYR A 24 1.91 3.22 -9.72
N GLN A 25 2.62 2.29 -10.39
CA GLN A 25 4.08 2.30 -10.55
C GLN A 25 4.52 3.15 -11.74
N GLU A 26 3.71 3.20 -12.80
CA GLU A 26 3.99 3.99 -13.99
C GLU A 26 3.81 5.49 -13.72
N ALA A 27 2.80 5.89 -12.93
CA ALA A 27 2.55 7.29 -12.57
C ALA A 27 3.77 8.03 -11.98
N PRO A 28 4.46 7.54 -10.93
CA PRO A 28 5.68 8.17 -10.42
C PRO A 28 6.85 8.04 -11.41
N HIS A 29 6.94 6.96 -12.19
CA HIS A 29 7.99 6.80 -13.18
C HIS A 29 7.94 7.90 -14.25
N VAL A 30 6.76 8.17 -14.82
CA VAL A 30 6.58 9.25 -15.82
C VAL A 30 6.75 10.64 -15.20
N ALA A 31 6.52 10.78 -13.89
CA ALA A 31 6.80 12.00 -13.13
C ALA A 31 8.29 12.17 -12.78
N GLY A 32 9.17 11.24 -13.17
CA GLY A 32 10.60 11.29 -12.88
C GLY A 32 10.95 10.98 -11.41
N LEU A 33 10.03 10.38 -10.66
CA LEU A 33 10.26 9.96 -9.28
C LEU A 33 10.95 8.59 -9.25
N PRO A 34 11.86 8.36 -8.28
CA PRO A 34 12.53 7.07 -8.15
C PRO A 34 11.56 5.97 -7.72
N THR A 35 11.78 4.77 -8.23
CA THR A 35 11.21 3.54 -7.66
C THR A 35 12.21 3.00 -6.63
N PHE A 36 11.76 2.78 -5.40
CA PHE A 36 12.64 2.35 -4.32
C PHE A 36 13.18 0.93 -4.52
N THR A 37 14.36 0.70 -3.98
CA THR A 37 15.17 -0.50 -4.14
C THR A 37 15.42 -1.17 -2.79
N GLU A 38 16.22 -2.23 -2.78
CA GLU A 38 16.75 -2.80 -1.54
C GLU A 38 17.48 -1.78 -0.66
N ARG A 39 18.11 -0.75 -1.25
CA ARG A 39 18.79 0.30 -0.47
C ARG A 39 17.82 0.99 0.49
N GLU A 40 16.64 1.36 0.00
CA GLU A 40 15.62 2.04 0.82
C GLU A 40 15.00 1.06 1.84
N ILE A 41 14.91 -0.23 1.51
CA ILE A 41 14.51 -1.26 2.48
C ILE A 41 15.52 -1.35 3.63
N TYR A 42 16.82 -1.48 3.34
CA TYR A 42 17.87 -1.62 4.34
C TYR A 42 18.10 -0.35 5.18
N SER A 43 17.94 0.82 4.58
CA SER A 43 18.05 2.11 5.30
C SER A 43 16.82 2.43 6.15
N GLY A 44 15.72 1.69 5.95
CA GLY A 44 14.45 1.96 6.62
C GLY A 44 13.61 3.04 5.96
N ASP A 45 13.98 3.51 4.76
CA ASP A 45 13.30 4.54 3.99
C ASP A 45 12.16 4.00 3.10
N ALA A 46 11.97 2.68 3.06
CA ALA A 46 10.86 1.99 2.39
C ALA A 46 10.33 0.82 3.23
N LEU A 47 9.19 0.28 2.80
CA LEU A 47 8.58 -0.94 3.31
C LEU A 47 8.54 -2.01 2.23
N ALA A 48 8.62 -3.28 2.63
CA ALA A 48 8.27 -4.38 1.76
C ALA A 48 6.75 -4.42 1.56
N VAL A 49 6.27 -5.06 0.48
CA VAL A 49 4.83 -5.13 0.15
C VAL A 49 3.97 -5.75 1.26
N ASP A 50 4.56 -6.65 2.05
CA ASP A 50 3.94 -7.31 3.20
C ASP A 50 4.06 -6.49 4.50
N TRP A 51 4.48 -5.23 4.40
CA TRP A 51 4.88 -4.29 5.46
C TRP A 51 6.04 -4.74 6.34
N THR A 52 6.02 -6.00 6.78
CA THR A 52 6.92 -6.57 7.78
C THR A 52 8.30 -6.86 7.24
N GLY A 53 8.46 -7.15 5.95
CA GLY A 53 9.73 -7.59 5.36
C GLY A 53 9.98 -9.10 5.48
N GLU A 54 9.05 -9.88 6.03
CA GLU A 54 9.19 -11.33 6.19
C GLU A 54 9.33 -12.05 4.84
N GLY A 55 8.61 -11.60 3.80
CA GLY A 55 8.69 -12.12 2.45
C GLY A 55 10.06 -11.93 1.80
N TRP A 56 10.79 -10.87 2.14
CA TRP A 56 12.16 -10.66 1.67
C TRP A 56 13.12 -11.72 2.20
N ARG A 57 12.95 -12.12 3.46
CA ARG A 57 13.74 -13.20 4.06
C ARG A 57 13.31 -14.57 3.54
N SER A 58 12.04 -14.89 3.74
CA SER A 58 11.50 -16.23 3.55
C SER A 58 11.39 -16.66 2.07
N GLN A 59 11.19 -15.71 1.14
CA GLN A 59 10.94 -16.02 -0.27
C GLN A 59 12.04 -15.54 -1.22
N LEU A 60 12.72 -14.44 -0.88
CA LEU A 60 13.73 -13.82 -1.76
C LEU A 60 15.17 -14.09 -1.33
N GLY A 61 15.39 -14.66 -0.14
CA GLY A 61 16.71 -15.06 0.35
C GLY A 61 17.55 -13.92 0.97
N TYR A 62 16.95 -12.76 1.27
CA TYR A 62 17.63 -11.63 1.92
C TYR A 62 17.65 -11.82 3.43
N THR A 63 18.47 -12.75 3.92
CA THR A 63 18.43 -13.20 5.33
C THR A 63 18.69 -12.11 6.37
N ASP A 64 19.30 -10.99 5.97
CA ASP A 64 19.65 -9.84 6.79
C ASP A 64 18.73 -8.62 6.57
N SER A 65 17.70 -8.70 5.71
CA SER A 65 16.75 -7.60 5.53
C SER A 65 16.03 -7.25 6.84
N PRO A 66 15.68 -5.98 7.11
CA PRO A 66 14.90 -5.63 8.30
C PRO A 66 13.57 -6.40 8.35
N VAL A 67 13.15 -6.78 9.56
CA VAL A 67 11.83 -7.36 9.83
C VAL A 67 11.17 -6.60 10.97
N TYR A 68 9.89 -6.31 10.80
CA TYR A 68 9.04 -5.59 11.75
C TYR A 68 7.89 -6.49 12.21
N THR A 69 7.48 -6.35 13.46
CA THR A 69 6.15 -6.81 13.87
C THR A 69 5.08 -6.01 13.10
N PRO A 70 3.83 -6.52 12.97
CA PRO A 70 2.75 -5.77 12.33
C PRO A 70 2.60 -4.35 12.89
N TYR A 71 2.61 -4.22 14.22
CA TYR A 71 2.54 -2.92 14.90
C TYR A 71 3.69 -1.99 14.51
N GLU A 72 4.95 -2.45 14.57
CA GLU A 72 6.11 -1.65 14.20
C GLU A 72 6.07 -1.23 12.72
N ALA A 73 5.57 -2.10 11.84
CA ALA A 73 5.36 -1.79 10.43
C ALA A 73 4.34 -0.65 10.25
N GLY A 74 3.25 -0.66 11.02
CA GLY A 74 2.25 0.41 11.06
C GLY A 74 2.82 1.75 11.50
N VAL A 75 3.55 1.76 12.61
CA VAL A 75 4.24 2.96 13.11
C VAL A 75 5.19 3.51 12.05
N LYS A 76 6.02 2.64 11.47
CA LYS A 76 6.99 3.02 10.44
C LYS A 76 6.32 3.55 9.17
N MET A 77 5.17 3.01 8.78
CA MET A 77 4.40 3.49 7.64
C MET A 77 3.98 4.96 7.83
N VAL A 78 3.55 5.33 9.04
CA VAL A 78 3.21 6.72 9.37
C VAL A 78 4.45 7.62 9.46
N GLU A 79 5.55 7.13 10.05
CA GLU A 79 6.82 7.89 10.07
C GLU A 79 7.33 8.19 8.66
N LEU A 80 7.21 7.23 7.74
CA LEU A 80 7.58 7.41 6.34
C LEU A 80 6.62 8.36 5.61
N SER A 81 5.31 8.26 5.86
CA SER A 81 4.32 9.11 5.18
C SER A 81 4.56 10.60 5.48
N ARG A 82 4.93 10.94 6.72
CA ARG A 82 5.26 12.30 7.18
C ARG A 82 6.40 12.99 6.42
N ARG A 83 7.20 12.24 5.65
CA ARG A 83 8.29 12.79 4.84
C ARG A 83 7.83 13.32 3.49
N TYR A 84 6.57 13.13 3.13
CA TYR A 84 6.02 13.48 1.83
C TYR A 84 4.66 14.16 1.97
N HIS A 85 4.35 15.11 1.07
CA HIS A 85 3.00 15.67 0.98
C HIS A 85 1.95 14.64 0.54
N PHE A 86 2.39 13.60 -0.18
CA PHE A 86 1.55 12.47 -0.59
C PHE A 86 2.37 11.20 -0.52
N ALA A 87 1.88 10.20 0.21
CA ALA A 87 2.48 8.87 0.31
C ALA A 87 1.46 7.83 -0.13
N PHE A 88 1.90 6.84 -0.89
CA PHE A 88 1.05 5.78 -1.41
C PHE A 88 1.74 4.43 -1.18
N PHE A 89 0.97 3.44 -0.76
CA PHE A 89 1.44 2.08 -0.52
C PHE A 89 0.40 1.11 -1.06
N ALA A 90 0.78 0.26 -2.01
CA ALA A 90 -0.08 -0.80 -2.52
C ALA A 90 0.31 -2.16 -1.93
N ASN A 91 -0.64 -2.83 -1.26
CA ASN A 91 -0.52 -4.24 -0.95
C ASN A 91 -1.25 -5.06 -2.04
N TRP A 92 -0.48 -5.64 -2.97
CA TRP A 92 -1.02 -6.55 -3.99
C TRP A 92 -1.04 -8.03 -3.55
N VAL A 93 -0.63 -8.33 -2.31
CA VAL A 93 -0.61 -9.70 -1.76
C VAL A 93 -2.03 -10.22 -1.56
N THR A 94 -2.97 -9.36 -1.18
CA THR A 94 -4.40 -9.70 -1.03
C THR A 94 -4.99 -10.24 -2.33
N ASP A 95 -4.64 -9.67 -3.49
CA ASP A 95 -5.08 -10.15 -4.80
C ASP A 95 -4.43 -11.50 -5.16
N ALA A 96 -3.14 -11.66 -4.86
CA ALA A 96 -2.45 -12.94 -5.06
C ALA A 96 -3.08 -14.08 -4.22
N ILE A 97 -3.51 -13.78 -3.00
CA ILE A 97 -4.27 -14.69 -2.12
C ILE A 97 -5.66 -14.93 -2.71
N GLY A 98 -6.37 -13.88 -3.14
CA GLY A 98 -7.67 -14.02 -3.78
C GLY A 98 -7.67 -15.00 -4.97
N HIS A 99 -6.62 -14.96 -5.79
CA HIS A 99 -6.50 -15.86 -6.94
C HIS A 99 -6.17 -17.32 -6.62
N ARG A 100 -5.39 -17.59 -5.56
CA ARG A 100 -4.72 -18.90 -5.35
C ARG A 100 -4.60 -19.36 -3.91
N GLY A 101 -4.94 -18.52 -2.95
CA GLY A 101 -4.83 -18.77 -1.53
C GLY A 101 -6.05 -19.47 -0.96
N THR A 102 -5.94 -19.80 0.32
CA THR A 102 -6.98 -20.45 1.12
C THR A 102 -7.66 -19.43 2.04
N VAL A 103 -8.81 -19.82 2.62
CA VAL A 103 -9.49 -19.01 3.65
C VAL A 103 -8.55 -18.73 4.85
N GLU A 104 -7.68 -19.67 5.18
CA GLU A 104 -6.66 -19.50 6.22
C GLU A 104 -5.62 -18.44 5.85
N ASP A 105 -5.12 -18.44 4.60
CA ASP A 105 -4.21 -17.40 4.11
C ASP A 105 -4.88 -16.01 4.15
N GLY A 106 -6.14 -15.93 3.74
CA GLY A 106 -6.93 -14.69 3.80
C GLY A 106 -7.14 -14.19 5.23
N ALA A 107 -7.43 -15.08 6.17
CA ALA A 107 -7.57 -14.74 7.58
C ALA A 107 -6.26 -14.21 8.17
N HIS A 108 -5.13 -14.89 7.95
CA HIS A 108 -3.81 -14.43 8.40
C HIS A 108 -3.43 -13.07 7.79
N MET A 109 -3.78 -12.84 6.52
CA MET A 109 -3.56 -11.56 5.86
C MET A 109 -4.38 -10.44 6.52
N LEU A 110 -5.64 -10.70 6.90
CA LEU A 110 -6.47 -9.73 7.63
C LEU A 110 -5.96 -9.47 9.05
N GLU A 111 -5.48 -10.47 9.78
CA GLU A 111 -4.86 -10.31 11.10
C GLU A 111 -3.57 -9.49 11.02
N LEU A 112 -2.74 -9.73 10.00
CA LEU A 112 -1.57 -8.91 9.70
C LEU A 112 -1.97 -7.46 9.44
N PHE A 113 -2.96 -7.24 8.56
CA PHE A 113 -3.47 -5.91 8.25
C PHE A 113 -3.98 -5.19 9.51
N ASP A 114 -4.77 -5.87 10.36
CA ASP A 114 -5.29 -5.31 11.61
C ASP A 114 -4.16 -4.85 12.54
N GLY A 115 -3.11 -5.67 12.73
CA GLY A 115 -1.96 -5.29 13.53
C GLY A 115 -1.15 -4.11 12.96
N VAL A 116 -1.04 -4.01 11.62
CA VAL A 116 -0.43 -2.85 10.96
C VAL A 116 -1.29 -1.60 11.17
N MET A 117 -2.61 -1.71 11.02
CA MET A 117 -3.51 -0.58 11.24
C MET A 117 -3.51 -0.12 12.69
N GLN A 118 -3.42 -1.05 13.66
CA GLN A 118 -3.27 -0.68 15.07
C GLN A 118 -2.05 0.22 15.28
N GLY A 119 -0.87 -0.21 14.80
CA GLY A 119 0.35 0.58 14.94
C GLY A 119 0.28 1.93 14.22
N ALA A 120 -0.34 1.98 13.05
CA ALA A 120 -0.52 3.22 12.30
C ALA A 120 -1.45 4.19 13.04
N LEU A 121 -2.60 3.72 13.51
CA LEU A 121 -3.62 4.54 14.19
C LEU A 121 -3.14 5.05 15.55
N ASP A 122 -2.35 4.26 16.29
CA ASP A 122 -1.85 4.66 17.62
C ASP A 122 -0.88 5.87 17.56
N VAL A 123 -0.24 6.10 16.40
CA VAL A 123 0.71 7.21 16.22
C VAL A 123 0.22 8.28 15.24
N TRP A 124 -0.91 8.07 14.58
CA TRP A 124 -1.49 9.03 13.63
C TRP A 124 -2.07 10.24 14.36
N ASP A 125 -1.82 11.43 13.83
CA ASP A 125 -2.45 12.66 14.29
C ASP A 125 -3.53 13.11 13.29
N ASP A 126 -4.78 13.18 13.72
CA ASP A 126 -5.90 13.58 12.86
C ASP A 126 -5.73 15.00 12.27
N ASP A 127 -4.94 15.86 12.92
CA ASP A 127 -4.67 17.21 12.45
C ASP A 127 -3.53 17.29 11.42
N GLU A 128 -2.78 16.20 11.20
CA GLU A 128 -1.61 16.20 10.30
C GLU A 128 -1.93 15.84 8.84
N GLY A 129 -3.13 15.33 8.56
CA GLY A 129 -3.55 15.02 7.20
C GLY A 129 -4.73 14.07 7.10
N LEU A 130 -4.74 13.27 6.03
CA LEU A 130 -5.71 12.19 5.83
C LEU A 130 -5.00 10.85 5.60
N MET A 131 -5.47 9.81 6.27
CA MET A 131 -5.17 8.43 5.92
C MET A 131 -6.37 7.85 5.18
N ILE A 132 -6.14 7.36 3.97
CA ILE A 132 -7.18 6.79 3.10
C ILE A 132 -6.82 5.32 2.85
N ILE A 133 -7.71 4.42 3.24
CA ILE A 133 -7.59 2.99 3.02
C ILE A 133 -8.71 2.58 2.07
N THR A 134 -8.34 2.00 0.93
CA THR A 134 -9.30 1.55 -0.08
C THR A 134 -8.76 0.33 -0.83
N SER A 135 -9.59 -0.27 -1.67
CA SER A 135 -9.20 -1.33 -2.61
C SER A 135 -9.54 -0.92 -4.02
N ASP A 136 -8.78 -1.38 -5.01
CA ASP A 136 -9.10 -1.14 -6.42
C ASP A 136 -10.18 -2.10 -6.97
N HIS A 137 -10.39 -3.24 -6.31
CA HIS A 137 -11.49 -4.17 -6.55
C HIS A 137 -11.68 -5.18 -5.39
N GLY A 138 -12.71 -6.03 -5.48
CA GLY A 138 -12.87 -7.22 -4.63
C GLY A 138 -12.17 -8.46 -5.20
N ASN A 139 -11.81 -9.40 -4.33
CA ASN A 139 -11.27 -10.72 -4.65
C ASN A 139 -11.28 -11.63 -3.40
N MET A 140 -10.46 -11.27 -2.40
CA MET A 140 -10.17 -12.10 -1.20
C MET A 140 -11.38 -12.38 -0.30
N GLU A 141 -12.47 -11.60 -0.42
CA GLU A 141 -13.70 -11.84 0.32
C GLU A 141 -14.50 -13.05 -0.19
N ASP A 142 -14.25 -13.53 -1.42
CA ASP A 142 -14.82 -14.76 -1.96
C ASP A 142 -13.74 -15.69 -2.55
N LEU A 143 -13.17 -16.51 -1.68
CA LEU A 143 -12.15 -17.50 -2.02
C LEU A 143 -12.73 -18.82 -2.56
N SER A 144 -14.02 -18.86 -2.93
CA SER A 144 -14.60 -20.03 -3.59
C SER A 144 -14.14 -20.17 -5.05
N HIS A 145 -13.59 -19.10 -5.62
CA HIS A 145 -13.01 -19.05 -6.95
C HIS A 145 -11.79 -18.12 -7.01
N GLY A 146 -10.93 -18.29 -8.02
CA GLY A 146 -9.76 -17.42 -8.21
C GLY A 146 -9.99 -16.21 -9.13
N LYS A 147 -11.15 -15.55 -9.08
CA LYS A 147 -11.50 -14.39 -9.92
C LYS A 147 -11.82 -13.17 -9.04
N HIS A 148 -11.69 -11.98 -9.61
CA HIS A 148 -12.20 -10.77 -8.96
C HIS A 148 -13.72 -10.82 -8.83
N THR A 149 -14.26 -10.04 -7.90
CA THR A 149 -15.70 -9.87 -7.70
C THR A 149 -16.16 -8.48 -8.15
N GLU A 150 -17.47 -8.30 -8.25
CA GLU A 150 -18.12 -7.00 -8.46
C GLU A 150 -18.62 -6.39 -7.14
N ASN A 151 -18.13 -6.88 -5.99
CA ASN A 151 -18.48 -6.32 -4.69
C ASN A 151 -17.91 -4.91 -4.55
N ASP A 152 -18.66 -4.03 -3.87
CA ASP A 152 -18.17 -2.71 -3.51
C ASP A 152 -16.95 -2.81 -2.60
N VAL A 153 -15.99 -1.90 -2.80
CA VAL A 153 -14.77 -1.83 -2.01
C VAL A 153 -14.94 -0.90 -0.82
N PRO A 154 -14.42 -1.24 0.36
CA PRO A 154 -14.42 -0.31 1.49
C PRO A 154 -13.53 0.90 1.16
N THR A 155 -13.97 2.09 1.55
CA THR A 155 -13.10 3.27 1.60
C THR A 155 -13.21 3.91 2.98
N VAL A 156 -12.13 3.83 3.75
CA VAL A 156 -12.03 4.37 5.11
C VAL A 156 -11.16 5.61 5.05
N ILE A 157 -11.66 6.73 5.60
CA ILE A 157 -10.96 8.01 5.63
C ILE A 157 -10.84 8.46 7.08
N ILE A 158 -9.60 8.64 7.52
CA ILE A 158 -9.23 9.04 8.89
C ILE A 158 -8.52 10.40 8.81
N GLY A 159 -8.72 11.26 9.82
CA GLY A 159 -8.20 12.63 9.85
C GLY A 159 -9.27 13.72 9.96
N GLY A 160 -8.84 14.96 10.17
CA GLY A 160 -9.70 16.12 10.46
C GLY A 160 -10.59 16.54 9.28
N SER A 161 -10.14 16.35 8.03
CA SER A 161 -10.90 16.70 6.81
C SER A 161 -11.72 15.54 6.23
N LYS A 162 -11.92 14.44 6.98
CA LYS A 162 -12.56 13.22 6.48
C LYS A 162 -13.95 13.44 5.89
N GLU A 163 -14.79 14.27 6.52
CA GLU A 163 -16.15 14.55 6.05
C GLU A 163 -16.15 15.27 4.70
N THR A 164 -15.30 16.29 4.55
CA THR A 164 -15.16 17.03 3.29
C THR A 164 -14.61 16.13 2.18
N PHE A 165 -13.63 15.27 2.50
CA PHE A 165 -13.10 14.32 1.55
C PHE A 165 -14.16 13.30 1.12
N ALA A 166 -14.92 12.74 2.06
CA ALA A 166 -15.94 11.73 1.81
C ALA A 166 -17.18 12.25 1.08
N ALA A 167 -17.47 13.55 1.16
CA ALA A 167 -18.69 14.16 0.65
C ALA A 167 -18.90 13.90 -0.85
N GLY A 168 -19.81 12.99 -1.21
CA GLY A 168 -20.12 12.63 -2.58
C GLY A 168 -19.09 11.70 -3.25
N LEU A 169 -18.26 11.00 -2.48
CA LEU A 169 -17.40 9.94 -2.99
C LEU A 169 -18.27 8.73 -3.36
N GLN A 170 -18.24 8.28 -4.62
CA GLN A 170 -19.05 7.16 -5.09
C GLN A 170 -18.22 6.08 -5.79
N THR A 171 -17.17 6.50 -6.49
CA THR A 171 -16.34 5.62 -7.32
C THR A 171 -14.86 5.89 -7.09
N LEU A 172 -14.00 4.94 -7.49
CA LEU A 172 -12.55 5.13 -7.44
C LEU A 172 -12.06 6.33 -8.25
N ALA A 173 -12.78 6.70 -9.32
CA ALA A 173 -12.45 7.86 -10.14
C ALA A 173 -12.58 9.20 -9.36
N ASP A 174 -13.35 9.21 -8.28
CA ASP A 174 -13.55 10.39 -7.44
C ASP A 174 -12.36 10.64 -6.49
N ILE A 175 -11.50 9.64 -6.24
CA ILE A 175 -10.41 9.74 -5.25
C ILE A 175 -9.35 10.75 -5.71
N THR A 176 -8.83 10.60 -6.92
CA THR A 176 -7.74 11.46 -7.45
C THR A 176 -8.07 12.95 -7.43
N PRO A 177 -9.22 13.44 -7.96
CA PRO A 177 -9.54 14.87 -7.91
C PRO A 177 -9.69 15.38 -6.48
N ARG A 178 -10.14 14.55 -5.53
CA ARG A 178 -10.25 14.92 -4.11
C ARG A 178 -8.89 15.02 -3.43
N VAL A 179 -7.97 14.08 -3.71
CA VAL A 179 -6.58 14.17 -3.28
C VAL A 179 -5.93 15.45 -3.82
N ALA A 180 -6.14 15.77 -5.09
CA ALA A 180 -5.62 17.00 -5.68
C ALA A 180 -6.19 18.25 -5.00
N ALA A 181 -7.52 18.31 -4.80
CA ALA A 181 -8.17 19.42 -4.11
C ALA A 181 -7.69 19.58 -2.66
N PHE A 182 -7.45 18.48 -1.95
CA PHE A 182 -6.92 18.50 -0.58
C PHE A 182 -5.48 19.01 -0.51
N LEU A 183 -4.61 18.60 -1.45
CA LEU A 183 -3.18 18.95 -1.42
C LEU A 183 -2.88 20.33 -2.02
N PHE A 184 -3.61 20.74 -3.05
CA PHE A 184 -3.30 21.93 -3.84
C PHE A 184 -4.37 23.02 -3.76
N GLY A 185 -5.49 22.76 -3.07
CA GLY A 185 -6.68 23.60 -3.09
C GLY A 185 -7.63 23.24 -4.23
N ALA A 186 -8.89 23.63 -4.11
CA ALA A 186 -9.85 23.53 -5.21
C ALA A 186 -9.61 24.70 -6.18
N ASP A 187 -9.49 24.40 -7.48
CA ASP A 187 -9.62 25.40 -8.56
C ASP A 187 -11.05 25.95 -8.64
#